data_AF-A0A318DYW7-F1
#
_entry.id   AF-A0A318DYW7-F1
#
_cell.length_a   1.000
_cell.length_b   1.000
_cell.length_c   1.000
_cell.angle_alpha   90.00
_cell.angle_beta   90.00
_cell.angle_gamma   90.00
#
_symmetry.space_group_name_H-M   'P 1'
#
loop_
_entity.id
_entity.type
_entity.pdbx_description
1 polymer ?
#
loop_
_entity_poly.entity_id
_entity_poly.type
_entity_poly.pdbx_seq_one_letter_code
_entity_poly.pdbx_strand_id
1 'polypeptide(L)'
;MAAEKEHLKQAWHNTILSKELSDQKQVHYRDWIITVSFYAALHFVEAWLSTTEMVSAVKYKNSNNVKKSIHKIRSDLVKKNTDRRTAHSYKQLYTMSMQSRYLMNNGAIAAYNYFDNSDAERAVSDYLVDIISYFNYNDSQDEFEISDILN
;
A
#
# COMPACT_ATOMS: atom_id res chain seq x y z
N MET A 1 4.67 -16.98 3.29
CA MET A 1 3.99 -16.06 2.37
C MET A 1 2.75 -16.80 1.91
N ALA A 2 1.59 -16.15 1.93
CA ALA A 2 0.37 -16.77 1.44
C ALA A 2 0.46 -16.95 -0.09
N ALA A 3 -0.48 -17.68 -0.69
CA ALA A 3 -0.59 -17.74 -2.14
C ALA A 3 -0.96 -16.36 -2.71
N GLU A 4 -0.54 -16.07 -3.94
CA GLU A 4 -0.85 -14.84 -4.67
C GLU A 4 -2.33 -14.44 -4.53
N LYS A 5 -3.24 -15.38 -4.80
CA LYS A 5 -4.69 -15.18 -4.73
C LYS A 5 -5.17 -14.67 -3.36
N GLU A 6 -4.58 -15.15 -2.27
CA GLU A 6 -4.96 -14.71 -0.92
C GLU A 6 -4.44 -13.30 -0.63
N HIS A 7 -3.25 -12.95 -1.14
CA HIS A 7 -2.77 -11.58 -1.10
C HIS A 7 -3.66 -10.64 -1.93
N LEU A 8 -4.10 -11.04 -3.12
CA LEU A 8 -4.99 -10.22 -3.95
C LEU A 8 -6.36 -9.99 -3.28
N LYS A 9 -6.96 -11.02 -2.68
CA LYS A 9 -8.22 -10.84 -1.91
C LYS A 9 -8.07 -9.80 -0.80
N GLN A 10 -6.99 -9.88 -0.01
CA GLN A 10 -6.73 -8.90 1.05
C GLN A 10 -6.41 -7.51 0.50
N ALA A 11 -5.70 -7.42 -0.63
CA ALA A 11 -5.42 -6.16 -1.28
C ALA A 11 -6.72 -5.46 -1.69
N TRP A 12 -7.61 -6.17 -2.40
CA TRP A 12 -8.89 -5.64 -2.85
C TRP A 12 -9.83 -5.29 -1.70
N HIS A 13 -9.93 -6.14 -0.68
CA HIS A 13 -10.71 -5.83 0.52
C HIS A 13 -10.29 -4.52 1.17
N ASN A 14 -8.97 -4.29 1.29
CA ASN A 14 -8.44 -3.06 1.84
C ASN A 14 -8.66 -1.87 0.89
N THR A 15 -8.52 -2.04 -0.43
CA THR A 15 -8.82 -1.00 -1.41
C THR A 15 -10.26 -0.49 -1.27
N ILE A 16 -11.22 -1.41 -1.19
CA ILE A 16 -12.65 -1.09 -1.03
C ILE A 16 -12.85 -0.31 0.27
N LEU A 17 -12.33 -0.82 1.39
CA LEU A 17 -12.45 -0.13 2.68
C LEU A 17 -11.83 1.27 2.65
N SER A 18 -10.66 1.45 2.03
CA SER A 18 -10.05 2.78 1.93
C SER A 18 -10.89 3.76 1.10
N LYS A 19 -11.55 3.28 0.04
CA LYS A 19 -12.43 4.09 -0.82
C LYS A 19 -13.73 4.45 -0.09
N GLU A 20 -14.37 3.49 0.57
CA GLU A 20 -15.58 3.73 1.37
C GLU A 20 -15.34 4.77 2.48
N LEU A 21 -14.15 4.74 3.10
CA LEU A 21 -13.76 5.72 4.10
C LEU A 21 -13.45 7.10 3.50
N SER A 22 -12.86 7.16 2.29
CA SER A 22 -12.55 8.43 1.62
C SER A 22 -13.78 9.12 1.02
N ASP A 23 -14.77 8.35 0.59
CA ASP A 23 -15.98 8.87 -0.09
C ASP A 23 -17.01 9.48 0.87
N GLN A 24 -16.72 9.47 2.17
CA GLN A 24 -17.58 10.10 3.16
C GLN A 24 -17.61 11.62 2.96
N LYS A 25 -18.82 12.22 3.05
CA LYS A 25 -19.03 13.68 2.95
C LYS A 25 -18.12 14.48 3.89
N GLN A 26 -17.76 13.91 5.03
CA GLN A 26 -16.73 14.41 5.92
C GLN A 26 -15.72 13.30 6.20
N VAL A 27 -14.47 13.51 5.78
CA VAL A 27 -13.40 12.54 5.98
C VAL A 27 -12.91 12.61 7.43
N HIS A 28 -13.34 11.68 8.27
CA HIS A 28 -12.99 11.66 9.70
C HIS A 28 -11.74 10.83 10.01
N TYR A 29 -11.52 9.75 9.27
CA TYR A 29 -10.54 8.71 9.59
C TYR A 29 -9.34 8.75 8.64
N ARG A 30 -8.74 9.92 8.45
CA ARG A 30 -7.65 10.15 7.47
C ARG A 30 -6.44 9.24 7.68
N ASP A 31 -6.02 9.07 8.92
CA ASP A 31 -4.94 8.16 9.34
C ASP A 31 -5.27 6.70 9.03
N TRP A 32 -6.53 6.28 9.19
CA TRP A 32 -6.98 4.96 8.81
C TRP A 32 -7.06 4.78 7.30
N ILE A 33 -7.56 5.76 6.54
CA ILE A 33 -7.57 5.71 5.07
C ILE A 33 -6.17 5.46 4.53
N ILE A 34 -5.19 6.22 5.02
CA ILE A 34 -3.77 6.08 4.66
C ILE A 34 -3.23 4.70 5.08
N THR A 35 -3.54 4.27 6.30
CA THR A 35 -3.06 2.99 6.84
C THR A 35 -3.60 1.81 6.04
N VAL A 36 -4.89 1.81 5.72
CA VAL A 36 -5.56 0.78 4.93
C VAL A 36 -5.06 0.80 3.48
N SER A 37 -4.88 1.99 2.88
CA SER A 37 -4.29 2.14 1.54
C SER A 37 -2.88 1.54 1.47
N PHE A 38 -2.06 1.77 2.50
CA PHE A 38 -0.74 1.13 2.59
C PHE A 38 -0.84 -0.40 2.73
N TYR A 39 -1.80 -0.93 3.50
CA TYR A 39 -1.99 -2.37 3.60
C TYR A 39 -2.47 -2.99 2.27
N ALA A 40 -3.33 -2.30 1.51
CA ALA A 40 -3.69 -2.70 0.16
C ALA A 40 -2.44 -2.79 -0.74
N ALA A 41 -1.65 -1.72 -0.79
CA ALA A 41 -0.39 -1.66 -1.55
C ALA A 41 0.61 -2.74 -1.13
N LEU A 42 0.75 -3.01 0.17
CA LEU A 42 1.61 -4.06 0.69
C LEU A 42 1.17 -5.43 0.17
N HIS A 43 -0.13 -5.71 0.14
CA HIS A 43 -0.64 -6.99 -0.34
C HIS A 43 -0.50 -7.15 -1.86
N PHE A 44 -0.70 -6.09 -2.66
CA PHE A 44 -0.38 -6.13 -4.09
C PHE A 44 1.10 -6.41 -4.36
N VAL A 45 1.99 -5.82 -3.56
CA VAL A 45 3.43 -6.10 -3.64
C VAL A 45 3.74 -7.54 -3.21
N GLU A 46 3.12 -8.06 -2.16
CA GLU A 46 3.32 -9.46 -1.75
C GLU A 46 2.77 -10.46 -2.77
N ALA A 47 1.64 -10.16 -3.42
CA ALA A 47 1.11 -10.95 -4.53
C ALA A 47 2.15 -11.00 -5.68
N TRP A 48 2.69 -9.85 -6.07
CA TRP A 48 3.69 -9.76 -7.14
C TRP A 48 4.99 -10.46 -6.76
N LEU A 49 5.43 -10.31 -5.52
CA LEU A 49 6.61 -11.01 -5.03
C LEU A 49 6.39 -12.52 -5.01
N SER A 50 5.18 -12.99 -4.72
CA SER A 50 4.85 -14.42 -4.66
C SER A 50 4.89 -15.14 -6.03
N THR A 51 4.71 -14.40 -7.12
CA THR A 51 4.77 -14.92 -8.50
C THR A 51 6.13 -14.80 -9.16
N THR A 52 7.04 -14.04 -8.54
CA THR A 52 8.39 -13.82 -9.07
C THR A 52 9.42 -14.69 -8.33
N GLU A 53 10.56 -14.95 -8.96
CA GLU A 53 11.71 -15.61 -8.29
C GLU A 53 12.25 -14.79 -7.09
N MET A 54 11.73 -13.57 -6.88
CA MET A 54 12.10 -12.66 -5.80
C MET A 54 11.67 -13.12 -4.40
N VAL A 55 10.74 -14.09 -4.28
CA VAL A 55 10.42 -14.74 -2.99
C VAL A 55 11.71 -15.24 -2.32
N SER A 56 12.60 -15.83 -3.11
CA SER A 56 13.87 -16.36 -2.64
C SER A 56 14.80 -15.24 -2.15
N ALA A 57 14.79 -14.06 -2.79
CA ALA A 57 15.58 -12.91 -2.36
C ALA A 57 15.09 -12.30 -1.03
N VAL A 58 13.77 -12.30 -0.78
CA VAL A 58 13.21 -11.86 0.51
C VAL A 58 13.58 -12.84 1.62
N LYS A 59 13.42 -14.16 1.38
CA LYS A 59 13.80 -15.21 2.33
C LYS A 59 15.30 -15.22 2.62
N TYR A 60 16.14 -15.12 1.59
CA TYR A 60 17.59 -15.16 1.69
C TYR A 60 18.16 -13.98 2.49
N LYS A 61 17.66 -12.75 2.24
CA LYS A 61 18.11 -11.57 3.00
C LYS A 61 17.71 -11.62 4.47
N ASN A 62 16.56 -12.21 4.80
CA ASN A 62 16.15 -12.45 6.18
C ASN A 62 16.99 -13.53 6.88
N SER A 63 17.50 -14.53 6.13
CA SER A 63 18.32 -15.63 6.68
C SER A 63 19.77 -15.24 6.97
N ASN A 64 20.33 -14.26 6.25
CA ASN A 64 21.77 -13.94 6.31
C ASN A 64 22.17 -12.87 7.34
N ASN A 65 21.40 -12.67 8.42
CA ASN A 65 21.70 -11.70 9.48
C ASN A 65 21.92 -10.24 9.01
N VAL A 66 21.48 -9.90 7.79
CA VAL A 66 21.45 -8.51 7.34
C VAL A 66 20.34 -7.83 8.13
N LYS A 67 20.68 -6.90 9.03
CA LYS A 67 19.74 -6.14 9.89
C LYS A 67 18.79 -5.21 9.11
N LYS A 68 18.32 -5.59 7.93
CA LYS A 68 17.31 -4.84 7.18
C LYS A 68 15.93 -5.36 7.57
N SER A 69 15.05 -4.44 7.96
CA SER A 69 13.65 -4.80 8.19
C SER A 69 13.02 -5.34 6.89
N ILE A 70 12.03 -6.23 7.03
CA ILE A 70 11.29 -6.78 5.88
C ILE A 70 10.67 -5.67 5.02
N HIS A 71 10.23 -4.57 5.64
CA HIS A 71 9.73 -3.38 4.95
C HIS A 71 10.80 -2.71 4.09
N LYS A 72 12.04 -2.62 4.59
CA LYS A 72 13.16 -2.08 3.82
C LYS A 72 13.50 -2.96 2.63
N ILE A 73 13.43 -4.28 2.79
CA ILE A 73 13.64 -5.24 1.69
C ILE A 73 12.58 -5.04 0.61
N ARG A 74 11.30 -4.98 0.98
CA ARG A 74 10.19 -4.73 0.05
C ARG A 74 10.35 -3.41 -0.69
N SER A 75 10.62 -2.33 0.04
CA SER A 75 10.85 -1.00 -0.56
C SER A 75 12.05 -1.01 -1.53
N ASP A 76 13.13 -1.72 -1.20
CA ASP A 76 14.29 -1.88 -2.10
C ASP A 76 13.92 -2.68 -3.36
N LEU A 77 13.05 -3.69 -3.24
CA LEU A 77 12.59 -4.50 -4.37
C LEU A 77 11.64 -3.70 -5.28
N VAL A 78 10.66 -3.00 -4.71
CA VAL A 78 9.77 -2.12 -5.50
C VAL A 78 10.62 -1.08 -6.23
N LYS A 79 11.48 -0.35 -5.51
CA LYS A 79 12.34 0.68 -6.13
C LYS A 79 13.23 0.15 -7.27
N LYS A 80 13.71 -1.08 -7.17
CA LYS A 80 14.62 -1.67 -8.17
C LYS A 80 13.87 -2.18 -9.41
N ASN A 81 12.63 -2.62 -9.27
CA ASN A 81 11.94 -3.43 -10.28
C ASN A 81 10.61 -2.84 -10.77
N THR A 82 10.22 -1.66 -10.28
CA THR A 82 9.08 -0.90 -10.80
C THR A 82 9.54 0.41 -11.42
N ASP A 83 8.66 1.06 -12.15
CA ASP A 83 8.91 2.42 -12.61
C ASP A 83 9.00 3.41 -11.42
N ARG A 84 9.49 4.62 -11.70
CA ARG A 84 9.73 5.66 -10.69
C ARG A 84 8.45 6.10 -9.99
N ARG A 85 7.32 6.16 -10.69
CA ARG A 85 6.03 6.60 -10.16
C ARG A 85 5.53 5.56 -9.16
N THR A 86 5.47 4.29 -9.53
CA THR A 86 5.09 3.18 -8.63
C THR A 86 5.98 3.10 -7.38
N ALA A 87 7.30 3.24 -7.57
CA ALA A 87 8.25 3.23 -6.46
C ALA A 87 8.08 4.43 -5.52
N HIS A 88 7.73 5.60 -6.07
CA HIS A 88 7.42 6.79 -5.28
C HIS A 88 6.15 6.58 -4.47
N SER A 89 5.07 6.15 -5.12
CA SER A 89 3.75 5.94 -4.51
C SER A 89 3.79 4.92 -3.37
N TYR A 90 4.46 3.79 -3.57
CA TYR A 90 4.66 2.80 -2.49
C TYR A 90 5.47 3.38 -1.31
N LYS A 91 6.50 4.18 -1.60
CA LYS A 91 7.30 4.83 -0.54
C LYS A 91 6.47 5.87 0.24
N GLN A 92 5.65 6.67 -0.44
CA GLN A 92 4.78 7.65 0.21
C GLN A 92 3.78 6.97 1.13
N LEU A 93 3.05 5.97 0.65
CA LEU A 93 2.11 5.21 1.47
C LEU A 93 2.78 4.58 2.69
N TYR A 94 3.98 4.01 2.53
CA TYR A 94 4.75 3.48 3.66
C TYR A 94 5.09 4.57 4.69
N THR A 95 5.62 5.71 4.25
CA THR A 95 5.99 6.82 5.13
C THR A 95 4.78 7.39 5.86
N MET A 96 3.68 7.66 5.15
CA MET A 96 2.46 8.20 5.72
C MET A 96 1.79 7.20 6.68
N SER A 97 1.81 5.90 6.37
CA SER A 97 1.32 4.86 7.30
C SER A 97 2.16 4.77 8.57
N MET A 98 3.48 4.93 8.48
CA MET A 98 4.34 4.97 9.66
C MET A 98 4.03 6.18 10.55
N GLN A 99 3.78 7.34 9.95
CA GLN A 99 3.36 8.55 10.68
C GLN A 99 1.99 8.35 11.34
N SER A 100 1.04 7.76 10.61
CA SER A 100 -0.30 7.43 11.11
C SER A 100 -0.26 6.51 12.34
N ARG A 101 0.58 5.48 12.33
CA ARG A 101 0.56 4.44 13.38
C ARG A 101 1.48 4.70 14.56
N TYR A 102 2.58 5.42 14.36
CA TYR A 102 3.66 5.53 15.34
C TYR A 102 3.97 6.96 15.76
N LEU A 103 3.16 7.94 15.34
CA LEU A 103 3.35 9.37 15.64
C LEU A 103 4.77 9.85 15.28
N MET A 104 5.38 9.24 14.27
CA MET A 104 6.77 9.53 13.90
C MET A 104 6.90 11.00 13.48
N ASN A 105 7.97 11.63 13.98
CA ASN A 105 8.45 12.98 13.66
C ASN A 105 7.75 14.18 14.30
N ASN A 106 6.76 14.06 15.21
CA ASN A 106 6.22 15.26 15.88
C ASN A 106 5.78 15.00 17.32
N GLY A 107 6.42 15.72 18.25
CA GLY A 107 6.27 15.59 19.70
C GLY A 107 4.84 15.79 20.23
N ALA A 108 4.03 14.74 20.19
CA ALA A 108 2.71 14.58 20.83
C ALA A 108 1.46 15.10 20.09
N ILE A 109 1.49 15.28 18.76
CA ILE A 109 0.25 15.51 17.99
C ILE A 109 -0.39 14.15 17.66
N ALA A 110 -1.68 13.99 17.91
CA ALA A 110 -2.41 12.77 17.57
C ALA A 110 -2.48 12.55 16.04
N ALA A 111 -2.35 11.30 15.59
CA ALA A 111 -2.23 10.92 14.18
C ALA A 111 -3.33 11.50 13.27
N TYR A 112 -4.57 11.60 13.76
CA TYR A 112 -5.72 12.13 13.01
C TYR A 112 -5.60 13.62 12.64
N ASN A 113 -4.69 14.37 13.27
CA ASN A 113 -4.39 15.77 12.96
C ASN A 113 -3.16 15.93 12.06
N TYR A 114 -2.47 14.85 11.70
CA TYR A 114 -1.26 14.92 10.88
C TYR A 114 -1.58 15.11 9.39
N PHE A 115 -2.73 14.61 8.96
CA PHE A 115 -3.14 14.57 7.56
C PHE A 115 -4.37 15.44 7.35
N ASP A 116 -4.41 16.13 6.21
CA ASP A 116 -5.61 16.78 5.71
C ASP A 116 -6.39 15.85 4.77
N ASN A 117 -7.56 16.31 4.27
CA ASN A 117 -8.37 15.50 3.37
C ASN A 117 -7.62 15.17 2.07
N SER A 118 -6.79 16.10 1.59
CA SER A 118 -6.02 15.90 0.35
C SER A 118 -4.97 14.81 0.50
N ASP A 119 -4.39 14.61 1.69
CA ASP A 119 -3.50 13.49 1.96
C ASP A 119 -4.22 12.14 1.88
N ALA A 120 -5.42 12.06 2.45
CA ALA A 120 -6.23 10.84 2.41
C ALA A 120 -6.72 10.54 0.98
N GLU A 121 -7.16 11.57 0.25
CA GLU A 121 -7.54 11.46 -1.17
C GLU A 121 -6.35 11.02 -2.04
N ARG A 122 -5.17 11.64 -1.90
CA ARG A 122 -3.95 11.23 -2.62
C ARG A 122 -3.55 9.79 -2.31
N ALA A 123 -3.73 9.33 -1.07
CA ALA A 123 -3.40 7.95 -0.71
C ALA A 123 -4.22 6.93 -1.52
N VAL A 124 -5.51 7.22 -1.74
CA VAL A 124 -6.43 6.34 -2.47
C VAL A 124 -6.31 6.56 -3.99
N SER A 125 -6.54 7.79 -4.46
CA SER A 125 -6.75 8.08 -5.88
C SER A 125 -5.47 8.26 -6.69
N ASP A 126 -4.34 8.57 -6.04
CA ASP A 126 -3.06 8.69 -6.73
C ASP A 126 -2.17 7.49 -6.40
N TYR A 127 -1.77 7.35 -5.14
CA TYR A 127 -0.70 6.42 -4.79
C TYR A 127 -1.13 4.95 -4.90
N LEU A 128 -2.32 4.60 -4.43
CA LEU A 128 -2.82 3.22 -4.52
C LEU A 128 -3.17 2.87 -5.98
N VAL A 129 -3.78 3.79 -6.73
CA VAL A 129 -4.08 3.62 -8.16
C VAL A 129 -2.82 3.38 -8.99
N ASP A 130 -1.73 4.12 -8.75
CA ASP A 130 -0.45 3.91 -9.42
C ASP A 130 0.07 2.47 -9.26
N ILE A 131 -0.08 1.93 -8.04
CA ILE A 131 0.39 0.59 -7.69
C ILE A 131 -0.49 -0.48 -8.34
N ILE A 132 -1.82 -0.32 -8.27
CA ILE A 132 -2.78 -1.23 -8.92
C ILE A 132 -2.51 -1.28 -10.43
N SER A 133 -2.36 -0.10 -11.05
CA SER A 133 -2.13 0.04 -12.48
C SER A 133 -0.83 -0.62 -12.92
N TYR A 134 0.26 -0.45 -12.17
CA TYR A 134 1.55 -1.03 -12.54
C TYR A 134 1.53 -2.55 -12.56
N PHE A 135 0.90 -3.16 -11.55
CA PHE A 135 0.85 -4.62 -11.46
C PHE A 135 -0.28 -5.24 -12.30
N ASN A 136 -1.04 -4.42 -13.04
CA ASN A 136 -2.12 -4.86 -13.92
C ASN A 136 -3.10 -5.84 -13.25
N TYR A 137 -3.41 -5.66 -11.96
CA TYR A 137 -4.32 -6.57 -11.25
C TYR A 137 -5.80 -6.44 -11.65
N ASN A 138 -6.07 -5.74 -12.75
CA ASN A 138 -7.37 -5.34 -13.26
C ASN A 138 -8.30 -6.51 -13.62
N ASP A 139 -7.77 -7.72 -13.82
CA ASP A 139 -8.53 -8.91 -14.28
C ASP A 139 -8.79 -9.96 -13.19
N SER A 140 -8.38 -9.73 -11.94
CA SER A 140 -8.21 -10.84 -10.99
C SER A 140 -9.41 -11.27 -10.14
N GLN A 141 -10.56 -10.59 -10.13
CA GLN A 141 -11.81 -11.14 -9.56
C GLN A 141 -13.06 -10.54 -10.22
N ASP A 142 -14.01 -11.42 -10.50
CA ASP A 142 -15.41 -11.12 -10.77
C ASP A 142 -15.99 -10.05 -9.82
N GLU A 143 -16.80 -9.13 -10.37
CA GLU A 143 -17.72 -8.19 -9.69
C GLU A 143 -17.23 -6.82 -9.15
N PHE A 144 -16.12 -6.23 -9.61
CA PHE A 144 -15.90 -4.79 -9.33
C PHE A 144 -15.20 -4.08 -10.48
N GLU A 145 -15.93 -3.22 -11.21
CA GLU A 145 -15.34 -2.42 -12.27
C GLU A 145 -14.48 -1.31 -11.63
N ILE A 146 -13.19 -1.31 -11.97
CA ILE A 146 -12.21 -0.29 -11.56
C ILE A 146 -12.66 1.14 -11.92
N SER A 147 -13.62 1.29 -12.85
CA SER A 147 -14.30 2.56 -13.11
C SER A 147 -14.87 3.21 -11.85
N ASP A 148 -15.25 2.43 -10.84
CA ASP A 148 -15.82 2.95 -9.58
C ASP A 148 -14.74 3.51 -8.63
N ILE A 149 -13.47 3.18 -8.87
CA ILE A 149 -12.31 3.72 -8.15
C ILE A 149 -11.66 4.88 -8.92
N LEU A 150 -11.72 4.86 -10.25
CA LEU A 150 -11.09 5.85 -11.13
C LEU A 150 -11.99 7.04 -11.53
N ASN A 151 -13.28 7.04 -11.16
CA ASN A 151 -14.21 8.16 -11.32
C ASN A 151 -14.39 8.95 -10.02
#